data_AF-A0A1T0CC29-F1
#
_entry.id   AF-A0A1T0CC29-F1
#
_cell.length_a   1.000
_cell.length_b   1.000
_cell.length_c   1.000
_cell.angle_alpha   90.00
_cell.angle_beta   90.00
_cell.angle_gamma   90.00
#
_symmetry.space_group_name_H-M   'P 1'
#
loop_
_entity.id
_entity.type
_entity.pdbx_description
1 polymer ?
#
loop_
_entity_poly.entity_id
_entity_poly.type
_entity_poly.pdbx_seq_one_letter_code
_entity_poly.pdbx_strand_id
1 'polypeptide(L)'
;MFAFITILFITSIIMWGFFKFMYPKPPKYSYPQEGDVISPRLCDECGYPLAQYRGVIEPIIEQPSAQKLTADTANAKNLRQQRQMAVKKGKDKDVIELDALISQWEQQWFFCNYEHQAQFHQRHQHH
;
A
#
# COMPACT_ATOMS: atom_id res chain seq x y z
N MET A 1 -13.13 36.65 -43.52
CA MET A 1 -11.78 36.43 -42.95
C MET A 1 -11.71 36.90 -41.50
N PHE A 2 -11.91 38.18 -41.19
CA PHE A 2 -11.80 38.71 -39.81
C PHE A 2 -12.73 38.04 -38.78
N ALA A 3 -14.00 37.81 -39.14
CA ALA A 3 -14.98 37.15 -38.26
C ALA A 3 -14.63 35.69 -37.91
N PHE A 4 -13.91 34.98 -38.80
CA PHE A 4 -13.47 33.61 -38.53
C PHE A 4 -12.33 33.59 -37.50
N ILE A 5 -11.41 34.56 -37.62
CA ILE A 5 -10.26 34.71 -36.72
C ILE A 5 -10.71 35.08 -35.31
N THR A 6 -11.70 35.97 -35.18
CA THR A 6 -12.22 36.37 -33.86
C THR A 6 -12.91 35.21 -33.13
N ILE A 7 -13.65 34.36 -33.86
CA ILE A 7 -14.31 33.18 -33.28
C ILE A 7 -13.28 32.19 -32.72
N LEU A 8 -12.19 31.90 -33.46
CA LEU A 8 -11.12 31.01 -32.98
C LEU A 8 -10.43 31.52 -31.72
N PHE A 9 -10.22 32.83 -31.61
CA PHE A 9 -9.64 33.43 -30.41
C PHE A 9 -10.57 33.33 -29.21
N ILE A 10 -11.86 33.64 -29.40
CA ILE A 10 -12.87 33.57 -28.34
C ILE A 10 -13.00 32.14 -27.82
N THR A 11 -13.13 31.15 -28.70
CA THR A 11 -13.25 29.74 -28.29
C THR A 11 -12.00 29.24 -27.57
N SER A 12 -10.80 29.67 -28.00
CA SER A 12 -9.54 29.31 -27.32
C SER A 12 -9.45 29.86 -25.90
N ILE A 13 -9.83 31.13 -25.69
CA ILE A 13 -9.85 31.78 -24.37
C ILE A 13 -10.89 31.11 -23.46
N ILE A 14 -12.09 30.83 -23.99
CA ILE A 14 -13.16 30.16 -23.26
C ILE A 14 -12.71 28.76 -22.83
N MET A 15 -12.17 27.96 -23.75
CA MET A 15 -11.67 26.62 -23.43
C MET A 15 -10.57 26.68 -22.36
N TRP A 16 -9.59 27.58 -22.49
CA TRP A 16 -8.53 27.73 -21.48
C TRP A 16 -9.09 28.06 -20.08
N GLY A 17 -10.05 28.98 -19.99
CA GLY A 17 -10.70 29.33 -18.73
C GLY A 17 -11.44 28.14 -18.11
N PHE A 18 -12.21 27.40 -18.91
CA PHE A 18 -12.90 26.19 -18.45
C PHE A 18 -11.94 25.11 -17.97
N PHE A 19 -10.87 24.82 -18.72
CA PHE A 19 -9.88 23.82 -18.29
C PHE A 19 -9.19 24.23 -16.99
N LYS A 20 -8.90 25.52 -16.81
CA LYS A 20 -8.27 26.03 -15.59
C LYS A 20 -9.19 25.95 -14.37
N PHE A 21 -10.50 26.13 -14.56
CA PHE A 21 -11.51 26.11 -13.50
C PHE A 21 -12.00 24.69 -13.17
N MET A 22 -12.35 23.89 -14.17
CA MET A 22 -12.91 22.54 -13.99
C MET A 22 -11.85 21.52 -13.55
N TYR A 23 -10.60 21.69 -14.00
CA TYR A 23 -9.48 20.82 -13.63
C TYR A 23 -8.42 21.61 -12.87
N PRO A 24 -8.73 22.06 -11.63
CA PRO A 24 -7.71 22.67 -10.80
C PRO A 24 -6.60 21.65 -10.58
N LYS A 25 -5.34 22.08 -10.74
CA LYS A 25 -4.19 21.21 -10.44
C LYS A 25 -4.33 20.70 -9.00
N PRO A 26 -4.18 19.39 -8.77
CA PRO A 26 -4.35 18.83 -7.44
C PRO A 26 -3.34 19.49 -6.48
N PRO A 27 -3.75 19.72 -5.23
CA PRO A 27 -2.90 20.40 -4.25
C PRO A 27 -1.65 19.55 -3.93
N LYS A 28 -0.53 20.20 -3.62
CA LYS A 28 0.80 19.55 -3.53
C LYS A 28 0.90 18.42 -2.49
N TYR A 29 0.04 18.40 -1.48
CA TYR A 29 0.02 17.35 -0.45
C TYR A 29 -0.57 16.02 -0.96
N SER A 30 -1.21 16.00 -2.14
CA SER A 30 -1.73 14.77 -2.77
C SER A 30 -0.65 13.95 -3.48
N TYR A 31 0.54 14.51 -3.63
CA TYR A 31 1.70 13.78 -4.13
C TYR A 31 2.36 13.01 -2.98
N PRO A 32 3.06 11.90 -3.27
CA PRO A 32 3.86 11.19 -2.29
C PRO A 32 4.85 12.14 -1.61
N GLN A 33 4.88 12.13 -0.29
CA GLN A 33 5.78 12.95 0.52
C GLN A 33 7.12 12.22 0.73
N GLU A 34 8.15 12.97 1.10
CA GLU A 34 9.45 12.41 1.45
C GLU A 34 9.29 11.50 2.68
N GLY A 35 9.46 10.19 2.48
CA GLY A 35 9.25 9.16 3.52
C GLY A 35 8.02 8.27 3.30
N ASP A 36 7.15 8.58 2.34
CA ASP A 36 6.06 7.69 1.97
C ASP A 36 6.58 6.44 1.23
N VAL A 37 6.06 5.28 1.62
CA VAL A 37 6.40 4.00 0.98
C VAL A 37 5.72 3.93 -0.39
N ILE A 38 6.42 4.42 -1.41
CA ILE A 38 6.02 4.37 -2.83
C ILE A 38 6.28 3.03 -3.50
N SER A 39 6.95 2.10 -2.83
CA SER A 39 7.21 0.77 -3.39
C SER A 39 5.89 -0.02 -3.50
N PRO A 40 5.66 -0.72 -4.61
CA PRO A 40 4.50 -1.60 -4.74
C PRO A 40 4.52 -2.65 -3.63
N ARG A 41 3.46 -2.69 -2.83
CA ARG A 41 3.30 -3.72 -1.80
C ARG A 41 2.86 -5.01 -2.47
N LEU A 42 3.36 -6.16 -2.01
CA LEU A 42 2.97 -7.46 -2.55
C LEU A 42 1.82 -8.03 -1.73
N CYS A 43 1.02 -8.89 -2.35
CA CYS A 43 -0.05 -9.59 -1.66
C CYS A 43 0.52 -10.73 -0.86
N ASP A 44 0.17 -10.79 0.41
CA ASP A 44 0.71 -11.81 1.31
C ASP A 44 0.19 -13.23 1.01
N GLU A 45 -0.91 -13.36 0.26
CA GLU A 45 -1.44 -14.66 -0.16
C GLU A 45 -0.91 -15.12 -1.53
N CYS A 46 -0.86 -14.22 -2.53
CA CYS A 46 -0.51 -14.58 -3.92
C CYS A 46 0.80 -14.00 -4.44
N GLY A 47 1.46 -13.10 -3.70
CA GLY A 47 2.74 -12.51 -4.08
C GLY A 47 2.69 -11.49 -5.21
N TYR A 48 1.50 -11.11 -5.70
CA TYR A 48 1.35 -10.08 -6.75
C TYR A 48 1.33 -8.66 -6.17
N PRO A 49 1.85 -7.64 -6.88
CA PRO A 49 1.85 -6.26 -6.39
C PRO A 49 0.42 -5.69 -6.32
N LEU A 50 0.02 -5.20 -5.14
CA LEU A 50 -1.19 -4.42 -4.94
C LEU A 50 -0.96 -2.98 -5.37
N ALA A 51 -1.91 -2.47 -6.14
CA ALA A 51 -1.96 -1.09 -6.60
C ALA A 51 -0.66 -0.65 -7.31
N GLN A 52 -0.47 -1.13 -8.53
CA GLN A 52 0.25 -0.31 -9.50
C GLN A 52 -0.56 0.97 -9.68
N TYR A 53 -0.03 2.08 -9.14
CA TYR A 53 -0.55 3.41 -9.42
C TYR A 53 -0.64 3.55 -10.95
N ARG A 54 -1.84 3.85 -11.49
CA ARG A 54 -2.05 4.07 -12.93
C ARG A 54 -1.20 5.28 -13.36
N GLY A 55 0.06 5.04 -13.70
CA GLY A 55 1.04 6.09 -14.00
C GLY A 55 2.50 5.68 -13.77
N VAL A 56 2.78 4.60 -13.03
CA VAL A 56 4.15 4.08 -12.88
C VAL A 56 4.39 3.05 -13.99
N ILE A 57 5.08 3.47 -15.06
CA ILE A 57 5.46 2.61 -16.22
C ILE A 57 6.85 2.00 -15.97
N GLU A 58 7.25 1.83 -14.71
CA GLU A 58 8.51 1.17 -14.43
C GLU A 58 8.40 -0.30 -14.89
N PRO A 59 9.33 -0.77 -15.75
CA PRO A 59 9.35 -2.17 -16.13
C PRO A 59 9.58 -2.99 -14.86
N ILE A 60 8.91 -4.13 -14.78
CA ILE A 60 9.04 -5.09 -13.70
C ILE A 60 10.52 -5.51 -13.66
N ILE A 61 11.32 -4.87 -12.81
CA ILE A 61 12.63 -5.41 -12.46
C ILE A 61 12.31 -6.66 -11.66
N GLU A 62 12.68 -7.82 -12.20
CA GLU A 62 12.59 -9.09 -11.50
C GLU A 62 13.18 -8.96 -10.08
N GLN A 63 12.28 -8.97 -9.10
CA GLN A 63 12.45 -9.39 -7.71
C GLN A 63 13.62 -8.81 -6.89
N PRO A 64 13.27 -8.22 -5.73
CA PRO A 64 13.95 -8.51 -4.49
C PRO A 64 12.95 -9.14 -3.49
N SER A 65 12.26 -10.22 -3.90
CA SER A 65 11.16 -10.82 -3.12
C SER A 65 11.58 -11.96 -2.18
N ALA A 66 12.76 -12.57 -2.36
CA ALA A 66 13.16 -13.70 -1.51
C ALA A 66 13.72 -13.25 -0.14
N GLN A 67 14.48 -12.16 -0.07
CA GLN A 67 15.25 -11.81 1.13
C GLN A 67 14.44 -11.01 2.16
N LYS A 68 13.53 -10.13 1.71
CA LYS A 68 12.66 -9.35 2.61
C LYS A 68 11.53 -10.20 3.18
N LEU A 69 10.91 -11.07 2.36
CA LEU A 69 9.88 -12.00 2.82
C LEU A 69 10.42 -12.97 3.88
N THR A 70 11.65 -13.47 3.74
CA THR A 70 12.28 -14.32 4.76
C THR A 70 12.60 -13.56 6.05
N ALA A 71 12.97 -12.29 5.97
CA ALA A 71 13.28 -11.46 7.14
C ALA A 71 12.01 -11.08 7.91
N ASP A 72 10.94 -10.72 7.20
CA ASP A 72 9.66 -10.32 7.80
C ASP A 72 8.93 -11.53 8.37
N THR A 73 8.95 -12.69 7.69
CA THR A 73 8.41 -13.95 8.25
C THR A 73 9.26 -14.51 9.38
N ALA A 74 10.59 -14.37 9.36
CA ALA A 74 11.45 -14.75 10.47
C ALA A 74 11.18 -13.88 11.70
N ASN A 75 11.03 -12.56 11.52
CA ASN A 75 10.70 -11.64 12.60
C ASN A 75 9.31 -11.92 13.19
N ALA A 76 8.29 -12.17 12.36
CA ALA A 76 6.96 -12.54 12.83
C ALA A 76 6.95 -13.90 13.58
N LYS A 77 7.72 -14.89 13.10
CA LYS A 77 7.89 -16.18 13.80
C LYS A 77 8.61 -16.01 15.14
N ASN A 78 9.64 -15.18 15.21
CA ASN A 78 10.37 -14.87 16.43
C ASN A 78 9.46 -14.17 17.46
N LEU A 79 8.64 -13.20 17.03
CA LEU A 79 7.68 -12.51 17.90
C LEU A 79 6.62 -13.47 18.46
N ARG A 80 6.06 -14.33 17.62
CA ARG A 80 5.08 -15.35 18.04
C ARG A 80 5.68 -16.38 18.99
N GLN A 81 6.94 -16.79 18.77
CA GLN A 81 7.65 -17.67 19.69
C GLN A 81 7.91 -17.00 21.05
N GLN A 82 8.32 -15.73 21.07
CA GLN A 82 8.51 -14.98 22.32
C GLN A 82 7.20 -14.86 23.11
N ARG A 83 6.07 -14.65 22.42
CA ARG A 83 4.74 -14.65 23.05
C ARG A 83 4.43 -15.99 23.71
N GLN A 84 4.65 -17.11 23.01
CA GLN A 84 4.44 -18.44 23.59
C GLN A 84 5.33 -18.69 24.82
N MET A 85 6.56 -18.17 24.83
CA MET A 85 7.45 -18.24 25.98
C MET A 85 6.98 -17.36 27.15
N ALA A 86 6.44 -16.16 26.87
CA ALA A 86 5.90 -15.27 27.89
C ALA A 86 4.61 -15.83 28.53
N VAL A 87 3.74 -16.46 27.73
CA VAL A 87 2.55 -17.19 28.21
C VAL A 87 2.96 -18.36 29.11
N LYS A 88 3.94 -19.18 28.68
CA LYS A 88 4.46 -20.28 29.51
C LYS A 88 5.10 -19.82 30.82
N LYS A 89 5.62 -18.59 30.86
CA LYS A 89 6.22 -17.97 32.05
C LYS A 89 5.22 -17.21 32.92
N GLY A 90 3.94 -17.17 32.55
CA GLY A 90 2.89 -16.45 33.32
C GLY A 90 3.13 -14.94 33.41
N LYS A 91 3.80 -14.35 32.42
CA LYS A 91 4.08 -12.91 32.38
C LYS A 91 3.03 -12.17 31.55
N ASP A 92 1.90 -11.89 32.16
CA ASP A 92 0.75 -11.30 31.46
C ASP A 92 1.06 -9.93 30.84
N LYS A 93 1.92 -9.12 31.46
CA LYS A 93 2.34 -7.81 30.93
C LYS A 93 3.13 -7.93 29.63
N ASP A 94 4.10 -8.84 29.59
CA ASP A 94 4.92 -9.10 28.40
C ASP A 94 4.05 -9.67 27.27
N VAL A 95 3.03 -10.49 27.59
CA VAL A 95 2.08 -11.01 26.60
C VAL A 95 1.23 -9.90 25.99
N ILE A 96 0.74 -8.96 26.79
CA ILE A 96 -0.06 -7.82 26.31
C ILE A 96 0.76 -6.89 25.41
N GLU A 97 2.02 -6.62 25.78
CA GLU A 97 2.93 -5.80 24.99
C GLU A 97 3.27 -6.48 23.65
N LEU A 98 3.54 -7.78 23.67
CA LEU A 98 3.75 -8.55 22.44
C LEU A 98 2.48 -8.63 21.59
N ASP A 99 1.28 -8.73 22.18
CA ASP A 99 0.01 -8.72 21.44
C ASP A 99 -0.25 -7.37 20.77
N ALA A 100 0.11 -6.26 21.42
CA ALA A 100 0.02 -4.93 20.81
C ALA A 100 0.97 -4.79 19.61
N LEU A 101 2.21 -5.28 19.74
CA LEU A 101 3.20 -5.28 18.68
C LEU A 101 2.81 -6.20 17.51
N ILE A 102 2.33 -7.41 17.80
CA ILE A 102 1.85 -8.37 16.79
C ILE A 102 0.62 -7.78 16.08
N SER A 103 -0.32 -7.19 16.80
CA SER A 103 -1.51 -6.53 16.22
C SER A 103 -1.11 -5.36 15.32
N GLN A 104 -0.15 -4.53 15.73
CA GLN A 104 0.37 -3.44 14.92
C GLN A 104 1.05 -3.93 13.63
N TRP A 105 1.71 -5.08 13.67
CA TRP A 105 2.26 -5.76 12.49
C TRP A 105 1.16 -6.46 11.66
N GLU A 106 0.13 -7.01 12.29
CA GLU A 106 -1.01 -7.66 11.63
C GLU A 106 -1.94 -6.69 10.90
N GLN A 107 -1.92 -5.41 11.27
CA GLN A 107 -2.57 -4.35 10.51
C GLN A 107 -1.80 -3.97 9.22
N GLN A 108 -0.63 -4.56 8.97
CA GLN A 108 0.17 -4.30 7.75
C GLN A 108 0.06 -5.39 6.69
N TRP A 109 -0.90 -6.31 6.78
CA TRP A 109 -1.10 -7.32 5.74
C TRP A 109 -1.92 -6.73 4.60
N PHE A 110 -1.49 -7.00 3.37
CA PHE A 110 -2.10 -6.44 2.16
C PHE A 110 -2.66 -7.57 1.28
N PHE A 111 -3.95 -7.50 0.97
CA PHE A 111 -4.65 -8.50 0.18
C PHE A 111 -5.26 -7.92 -1.10
N CYS A 112 -5.07 -8.60 -2.23
CA CYS A 112 -5.64 -8.16 -3.52
C CYS A 112 -7.17 -8.04 -3.47
N ASN A 113 -7.82 -8.93 -2.70
CA ASN A 113 -9.26 -8.98 -2.53
C ASN A 113 -9.61 -9.63 -1.18
N TYR A 114 -10.90 -9.64 -0.85
CA TYR A 114 -11.43 -10.23 0.37
C TYR A 114 -11.25 -11.75 0.44
N GLU A 115 -11.25 -12.45 -0.71
CA GLU A 115 -11.06 -13.90 -0.76
C GLU A 115 -9.64 -14.30 -0.33
N HIS A 116 -8.62 -13.59 -0.79
CA HIS A 116 -7.23 -13.82 -0.40
C HIS A 116 -7.00 -13.53 1.08
N GLN A 117 -7.66 -12.50 1.62
CA GLN A 117 -7.65 -12.25 3.06
C GLN A 117 -8.23 -13.44 3.84
N ALA A 118 -9.39 -13.95 3.41
CA ALA A 118 -10.03 -15.08 4.08
C ALA A 118 -9.19 -16.36 4.01
N GLN A 119 -8.61 -16.66 2.84
CA GLN A 119 -7.72 -17.82 2.64
C GLN A 119 -6.47 -17.72 3.52
N PHE A 120 -5.88 -16.54 3.60
CA PHE A 120 -4.73 -16.27 4.44
C PHE A 120 -5.05 -16.56 5.93
N HIS A 121 -6.17 -16.03 6.44
CA HIS A 121 -6.59 -16.29 7.82
C HIS A 121 -6.90 -17.78 8.08
N GLN A 122 -7.53 -18.49 7.14
CA GLN A 122 -7.78 -19.92 7.27
C GLN A 122 -6.48 -20.73 7.40
N ARG A 123 -5.48 -20.43 6.56
CA ARG A 123 -4.18 -21.10 6.58
C ARG A 123 -3.42 -20.87 7.89
N HIS A 124 -3.54 -19.68 8.46
CA HIS A 124 -2.80 -19.27 9.65
C HIS A 124 -3.53 -19.46 10.99
N GLN A 125 -4.82 -19.81 10.99
CA GLN A 125 -5.58 -20.16 12.20
C GLN A 125 -5.31 -21.60 12.71
N HIS A 126 -4.76 -22.48 11.87
CA HIS A 126 -4.52 -23.89 12.20
C HIS A 126 -3.09 -24.22 12.67
N HIS A 127 -2.28 -23.21 12.99
CA HIS A 127 -0.90 -23.35 13.48
C HIS A 127 -0.68 -22.57 14.78
#